data_AF-A0A815DWC5-F1
#
_entry.id   AF-A0A815DWC5-F1
#
_cell.length_a   1.000
_cell.length_b   1.000
_cell.length_c   1.000
_cell.angle_alpha   90.00
_cell.angle_beta   90.00
_cell.angle_gamma   90.00
#
_symmetry.space_group_name_H-M   'P 1'
#
loop_
_entity.id
_entity.type
_entity.pdbx_description
1 polymer ?
#
loop_
_entity_poly.entity_id
_entity_poly.type
_entity_poly.pdbx_seq_one_letter_code
_entity_poly.pdbx_strand_id
1 'polypeptide(L)'
;MNPSPAAILTGHDREITCLWISAELGIVLSGSEQSLVLQHTLNGDILRSFENSSKISTPRLLLPSNDDDIIVCYDRSKLCLYTLSGKLMRQAIFEDETIQCMVLKVDSQYTVIGGDRGFVQIIRTHDLQPVYAYPQCDASDQKKQYVLVPGGAGFIGSHCVIELITAGYAPIVVDNEHNSSAECLKRVEQITGCQIINYKIDCLDLENLRNIFKKYLIYAIINCAALKSVGESVQKSILYYKNNIGCLLNLLTCMEEFNVKNFLFSSSATVYGTPKYLPLDEKHPCIGDAITNPYGKSKYICEHILKDTIVAHPEWNIILLRYFNPVGAHKTGLIGKDPIGKSNNLMPYIAQIAVGRLPYGNIFGTHYDTSDGTGVRDYIHVVDVAIGHIAAMKQFEMNCGLKVSYSVLEMIKALEKVSGKIISYRECSRRPGDLATVYADSTLAAQELGWTAQRNLDEMCEDLWRW
;
A
#
# COMPACT_ATOMS: atom_id res chain seq x y z
N MET A 1 -31.54 -30.53 42.42
CA MET A 1 -32.75 -29.71 42.21
C MET A 1 -32.45 -28.79 41.03
N ASN A 2 -33.39 -28.52 40.14
CA ASN A 2 -33.21 -27.42 39.19
C ASN A 2 -33.26 -26.09 39.98
N PRO A 3 -32.40 -25.10 39.69
CA PRO A 3 -32.52 -23.79 40.29
C PRO A 3 -33.74 -23.08 39.71
N SER A 4 -34.84 -23.03 40.47
CA SER A 4 -35.94 -22.10 40.18
C SER A 4 -35.43 -20.66 40.30
N PRO A 5 -35.79 -19.75 39.39
CA PRO A 5 -35.41 -18.35 39.51
C PRO A 5 -36.06 -17.71 40.74
N ALA A 6 -35.35 -16.80 41.41
CA ALA A 6 -35.84 -16.12 42.62
C ALA A 6 -37.02 -15.16 42.33
N ALA A 7 -37.11 -14.66 41.10
CA ALA A 7 -38.17 -13.81 40.58
C ALA A 7 -38.38 -14.11 39.09
N ILE A 8 -39.57 -13.81 38.57
CA ILE A 8 -39.88 -13.85 37.12
C ILE A 8 -40.45 -12.49 36.74
N LEU A 9 -39.78 -11.79 35.83
CA LEU A 9 -40.25 -10.50 35.32
C LEU A 9 -41.42 -10.74 34.35
N THR A 10 -42.50 -9.97 34.49
CA THR A 10 -43.72 -10.11 33.69
C THR A 10 -44.19 -8.75 33.16
N GLY A 11 -45.13 -8.75 32.20
CA GLY A 11 -45.77 -7.52 31.69
C GLY A 11 -45.57 -7.25 30.19
N HIS A 12 -44.63 -7.93 29.53
CA HIS A 12 -44.49 -7.90 28.07
C HIS A 12 -45.34 -8.99 27.42
N ASP A 13 -46.06 -8.67 26.34
CA ASP A 13 -46.77 -9.64 25.46
C ASP A 13 -45.92 -10.07 24.24
N ARG A 14 -44.73 -9.48 24.08
CA ARG A 14 -43.80 -9.67 22.96
C ARG A 14 -42.42 -10.10 23.40
N GLU A 15 -41.60 -10.50 22.42
CA GLU A 15 -40.20 -10.86 22.63
C GLU A 15 -39.42 -9.70 23.24
N ILE A 16 -38.61 -9.99 24.26
CA ILE A 16 -37.77 -9.00 24.96
C ILE A 16 -36.54 -8.72 24.11
N THR A 17 -36.43 -7.49 23.62
CA THR A 17 -35.39 -7.07 22.67
C THR A 17 -34.19 -6.40 23.32
N CYS A 18 -34.34 -5.91 24.55
CA CYS A 18 -33.24 -5.39 25.36
C CYS A 18 -33.56 -5.48 26.86
N LEU A 19 -32.52 -5.63 27.67
CA LEU A 19 -32.62 -5.67 29.13
C LEU A 19 -31.39 -5.01 29.75
N TRP A 20 -31.59 -4.31 30.87
CA TRP A 20 -30.54 -3.72 31.69
C TRP A 20 -30.88 -3.90 33.18
N ILE A 21 -29.87 -4.01 34.04
CA ILE A 21 -30.04 -4.27 35.47
C ILE A 21 -29.03 -3.47 36.29
N SER A 22 -29.45 -2.92 37.43
CA SER A 22 -28.55 -2.45 38.48
C SER A 22 -28.97 -3.01 39.84
N ALA A 23 -28.02 -3.68 40.49
CA ALA A 23 -28.15 -4.14 41.86
C ALA A 23 -28.11 -2.99 42.88
N GLU A 24 -27.44 -1.89 42.54
CA GLU A 24 -27.32 -0.69 43.39
C GLU A 24 -28.63 0.10 43.44
N LEU A 25 -29.28 0.29 42.28
CA LEU A 25 -30.59 0.95 42.19
C LEU A 25 -31.76 0.01 42.49
N GLY A 26 -31.52 -1.30 42.60
CA GLY A 26 -32.55 -2.31 42.89
C GLY A 26 -33.57 -2.53 41.76
N ILE A 27 -33.21 -2.21 40.51
CA ILE A 27 -34.13 -2.21 39.36
C ILE A 27 -33.62 -3.00 38.16
N VAL A 28 -34.59 -3.48 37.36
CA VAL A 28 -34.39 -3.99 36.01
C VAL A 28 -35.18 -3.13 35.04
N LEU A 29 -34.60 -2.81 33.88
CA LEU A 29 -35.29 -2.21 32.73
C LEU A 29 -35.37 -3.27 31.63
N SER A 30 -36.54 -3.43 31.01
CA SER A 30 -36.74 -4.40 29.93
C SER A 30 -37.60 -3.81 28.81
N GLY A 31 -37.14 -3.89 27.57
CA GLY A 31 -37.86 -3.47 26.38
C GLY A 31 -38.28 -4.67 25.52
N SER A 32 -39.43 -4.57 24.84
CA SER A 32 -39.95 -5.61 23.95
C SER A 32 -40.36 -5.05 22.58
N GLU A 33 -40.55 -5.94 21.60
CA GLU A 33 -41.03 -5.53 20.27
C GLU A 33 -42.33 -4.73 20.35
N GLN A 34 -42.37 -3.60 19.63
CA GLN A 34 -43.57 -2.76 19.48
C GLN A 34 -44.12 -2.14 20.78
N SER A 35 -43.24 -1.44 21.52
CA SER A 35 -43.44 -0.06 22.04
C SER A 35 -43.20 0.18 23.54
N LEU A 36 -43.11 -0.85 24.39
CA LEU A 36 -42.95 -0.67 25.84
C LEU A 36 -41.53 -0.96 26.33
N VAL A 37 -41.00 -0.03 27.14
CA VAL A 37 -39.98 -0.35 28.15
C VAL A 37 -40.68 -0.38 29.50
N LEU A 38 -40.46 -1.45 30.26
CA LEU A 38 -40.93 -1.62 31.63
C LEU A 38 -39.77 -1.51 32.60
N GLN A 39 -40.04 -0.93 33.78
CA GLN A 39 -39.15 -0.91 34.92
C GLN A 39 -39.70 -1.82 36.02
N HIS A 40 -38.88 -2.75 36.48
CA HIS A 40 -39.19 -3.72 37.52
C HIS A 40 -38.31 -3.52 38.75
N THR A 41 -38.75 -3.99 39.92
CA THR A 41 -37.86 -4.32 41.05
C THR A 41 -37.03 -5.57 40.70
N LEU A 42 -35.93 -5.82 41.43
CA LEU A 42 -35.23 -7.11 41.39
C LEU A 42 -36.13 -8.32 41.77
N ASN A 43 -37.26 -8.08 42.45
CA ASN A 43 -38.23 -9.10 42.84
C ASN A 43 -39.31 -9.36 41.76
N GLY A 44 -39.34 -8.56 40.69
CA GLY A 44 -40.26 -8.72 39.56
C GLY A 44 -41.52 -7.86 39.61
N ASP A 45 -41.70 -7.01 40.61
CA ASP A 45 -42.82 -6.06 40.67
C ASP A 45 -42.66 -5.00 39.57
N ILE A 46 -43.70 -4.78 38.76
CA ILE A 46 -43.70 -3.69 37.76
C ILE A 46 -43.84 -2.35 38.51
N LEU A 47 -42.82 -1.49 38.40
CA LEU A 47 -42.83 -0.13 38.94
C LEU A 47 -43.47 0.86 37.95
N ARG A 48 -43.06 0.81 36.68
CA ARG A 48 -43.47 1.77 35.62
C ARG A 48 -43.42 1.17 34.22
N SER A 49 -44.16 1.81 33.32
CA SER A 49 -43.98 1.73 31.86
C SER A 49 -43.50 3.09 31.32
N PHE A 50 -42.73 3.04 30.24
CA PHE A 50 -42.24 4.21 29.49
C PHE A 50 -42.98 4.24 28.16
N GLU A 51 -43.83 5.25 27.95
CA GLU A 51 -44.57 5.37 26.69
C GLU A 51 -43.70 5.90 25.56
N ASN A 52 -43.96 5.39 24.36
CA ASN A 52 -43.31 5.81 23.12
C ASN A 52 -44.28 6.69 22.32
N SER A 53 -43.85 7.91 21.97
CA SER A 53 -44.66 8.88 21.22
C SER A 53 -44.90 8.49 19.75
N SER A 54 -44.19 7.47 19.24
CA SER A 54 -44.34 6.91 17.90
C SER A 54 -45.02 5.53 17.96
N LYS A 55 -46.19 5.41 17.31
CA LYS A 55 -47.14 4.28 17.47
C LYS A 55 -46.58 2.88 17.20
N ILE A 56 -45.50 2.73 16.44
CA ILE A 56 -44.77 1.47 16.27
C ILE A 56 -43.29 1.83 16.22
N SER A 57 -42.52 1.39 17.21
CA SER A 57 -41.04 1.38 17.18
C SER A 57 -40.50 0.52 18.35
N THR A 58 -39.38 -0.15 18.15
CA THR A 58 -38.88 -1.21 19.05
C THR A 58 -37.62 -0.77 19.80
N PRO A 59 -37.58 -0.79 21.14
CA PRO A 59 -36.36 -0.54 21.90
C PRO A 59 -35.33 -1.65 21.61
N ARG A 60 -34.10 -1.27 21.25
CA ARG A 60 -33.00 -2.19 20.90
C ARG A 60 -31.80 -2.06 21.84
N LEU A 61 -31.60 -0.91 22.48
CA LEU A 61 -30.55 -0.69 23.49
C LEU A 61 -31.10 0.18 24.64
N LEU A 62 -30.62 -0.07 25.86
CA LEU A 62 -30.94 0.66 27.08
C LEU A 62 -29.63 1.07 27.77
N LEU A 63 -29.50 2.35 28.14
CA LEU A 63 -28.33 2.88 28.83
C LEU A 63 -28.75 4.00 29.80
N PRO A 64 -28.80 3.74 31.12
CA PRO A 64 -29.03 4.78 32.10
C PRO A 64 -27.78 5.63 32.37
N SER A 65 -28.05 6.87 32.80
CA SER A 65 -27.09 7.81 33.37
C SER A 65 -27.00 7.64 34.89
N ASN A 66 -25.94 8.16 35.50
CA ASN A 66 -25.89 8.28 36.96
C ASN A 66 -26.80 9.42 37.48
N ASP A 67 -27.31 10.30 36.59
CA ASP A 67 -28.09 11.50 36.91
C ASP A 67 -29.62 11.30 36.75
N ASP A 68 -30.17 10.17 37.19
CA ASP A 68 -31.62 9.84 37.15
C ASP A 68 -32.29 9.86 35.74
N ASP A 69 -31.51 9.73 34.66
CA ASP A 69 -31.98 9.65 33.27
C ASP A 69 -31.68 8.28 32.61
N ILE A 70 -32.48 7.91 31.60
CA ILE A 70 -32.38 6.69 30.79
C ILE A 70 -32.35 7.05 29.30
N ILE A 71 -31.32 6.62 28.59
CA ILE A 71 -31.30 6.61 27.11
C ILE A 71 -31.88 5.28 26.61
N VAL A 72 -32.89 5.38 25.75
CA VAL A 72 -33.46 4.27 24.98
C VAL A 72 -33.14 4.48 23.51
N CYS A 73 -32.54 3.49 22.85
CA CYS A 73 -32.39 3.47 21.40
C CYS A 73 -33.54 2.65 20.79
N TYR A 74 -34.40 3.29 20.00
CA TYR A 74 -35.46 2.66 19.23
C TYR A 74 -35.02 2.40 17.78
N ASP A 75 -35.34 1.21 17.26
CA ASP A 75 -35.10 0.74 15.90
C ASP A 75 -33.67 0.95 15.35
N ARG A 76 -32.69 1.06 16.26
CA ARG A 76 -31.28 1.39 16.01
C ARG A 76 -31.01 2.78 15.41
N SER A 77 -32.02 3.61 15.16
CA SER A 77 -31.85 4.92 14.51
C SER A 77 -32.38 6.11 15.31
N LYS A 78 -33.13 5.88 16.40
CA LYS A 78 -33.72 6.95 17.22
C LYS A 78 -33.27 6.85 18.68
N LEU A 79 -32.58 7.85 19.19
CA LEU A 79 -32.29 7.97 20.62
C LEU A 79 -33.38 8.78 21.32
N CYS A 80 -33.83 8.33 22.48
CA CYS A 80 -34.77 9.02 23.36
C CYS A 80 -34.19 9.06 24.78
N LEU A 81 -34.08 10.26 25.35
CA LEU A 81 -33.69 10.49 26.75
C LEU A 81 -34.97 10.63 27.60
N TYR A 82 -35.13 9.80 28.63
CA TYR A 82 -36.24 9.81 29.58
C TYR A 82 -35.73 9.99 31.00
N THR A 83 -36.52 10.58 31.90
CA THR A 83 -36.27 10.50 33.35
C THR A 83 -36.59 9.11 33.93
N LEU A 84 -36.06 8.77 35.11
CA LEU A 84 -36.51 7.63 35.94
C LEU A 84 -38.02 7.66 36.28
N SER A 85 -38.70 8.79 36.09
CA SER A 85 -40.15 8.92 36.24
C SER A 85 -40.95 8.60 34.97
N GLY A 86 -40.29 8.18 33.87
CA GLY A 86 -40.92 7.79 32.61
C GLY A 86 -41.19 8.94 31.64
N LYS A 87 -40.73 10.16 31.94
CA LYS A 87 -41.01 11.36 31.12
C LYS A 87 -39.96 11.52 30.03
N LEU A 88 -40.39 11.56 28.77
CA LEU A 88 -39.51 11.90 27.64
C LEU A 88 -38.98 13.34 27.77
N MET A 89 -37.66 13.50 27.70
CA MET A 89 -36.93 14.76 27.84
C MET A 89 -36.36 15.25 26.51
N ARG A 90 -35.73 14.37 25.72
CA ARG A 90 -35.13 14.68 24.40
C ARG A 90 -35.27 13.48 23.45
N GLN A 91 -35.19 13.75 22.15
CA GLN A 91 -35.00 12.71 21.13
C GLN A 91 -34.06 13.21 20.03
N ALA A 92 -33.31 12.28 19.42
CA ALA A 92 -32.48 12.50 18.24
C ALA A 92 -32.70 11.37 17.23
N ILE A 93 -32.55 11.65 15.93
CA ILE A 93 -32.74 10.70 14.84
C ILE A 93 -31.46 10.68 13.99
N PHE A 94 -31.02 9.47 13.63
CA PHE A 94 -29.82 9.18 12.88
C PHE A 94 -30.25 8.51 11.57
N GLU A 95 -30.49 9.31 10.53
CA GLU A 95 -31.18 8.86 9.30
C GLU A 95 -30.35 7.88 8.45
N ASP A 96 -29.02 7.89 8.62
CA ASP A 96 -28.06 7.04 7.88
C ASP A 96 -27.25 6.08 8.80
N GLU A 97 -27.45 6.09 10.12
CA GLU A 97 -26.53 5.39 11.05
C GLU A 97 -27.29 4.38 11.92
N THR A 98 -26.90 3.11 11.82
CA THR A 98 -27.52 2.00 12.57
C THR A 98 -26.72 1.74 13.85
N ILE A 99 -27.23 2.23 14.98
CA ILE A 99 -26.60 2.13 16.30
C ILE A 99 -26.62 0.66 16.78
N GLN A 100 -25.44 0.11 17.01
CA GLN A 100 -25.19 -1.25 17.49
C GLN A 100 -24.87 -1.29 18.98
N CYS A 101 -24.19 -0.27 19.51
CA CYS A 101 -23.81 -0.17 20.91
C CYS A 101 -23.84 1.27 21.43
N MET A 102 -23.98 1.42 22.75
CA MET A 102 -23.86 2.69 23.46
C MET A 102 -23.10 2.47 24.77
N VAL A 103 -22.20 3.38 25.14
CA VAL A 103 -21.40 3.33 26.38
C VAL A 103 -21.41 4.71 27.02
N LEU A 104 -21.76 4.78 28.31
CA LEU A 104 -21.74 6.03 29.07
C LEU A 104 -20.34 6.29 29.61
N LYS A 105 -19.88 7.54 29.62
CA LYS A 105 -18.66 7.94 30.33
C LYS A 105 -18.92 8.00 31.84
N VAL A 106 -17.89 7.73 32.65
CA VAL A 106 -17.96 7.67 34.13
C VAL A 106 -18.52 8.95 34.77
N ASP A 107 -18.38 10.11 34.12
CA ASP A 107 -18.89 11.40 34.59
C ASP A 107 -20.27 11.78 34.03
N SER A 108 -20.99 10.83 33.42
CA SER A 108 -22.31 10.97 32.76
C SER A 108 -22.42 11.98 31.61
N GLN A 109 -21.53 12.97 31.50
CA GLN A 109 -21.66 14.10 30.58
C GLN A 109 -21.71 13.69 29.09
N TYR A 110 -21.07 12.57 28.76
CA TYR A 110 -20.91 12.09 27.39
C TYR A 110 -21.32 10.64 27.25
N THR A 111 -21.99 10.33 26.14
CA THR A 111 -22.29 8.98 25.69
C THR A 111 -21.51 8.73 24.40
N VAL A 112 -20.84 7.59 24.31
CA VAL A 112 -20.23 7.10 23.07
C VAL A 112 -21.22 6.14 22.42
N ILE A 113 -21.60 6.43 21.18
CA ILE A 113 -22.45 5.55 20.36
C ILE A 113 -21.60 4.94 19.24
N GLY A 114 -21.85 3.67 18.92
CA GLY A 114 -21.17 2.94 17.86
C GLY A 114 -22.15 2.14 17.01
N GLY A 115 -21.84 1.92 15.75
CA GLY A 115 -22.79 1.39 14.78
C GLY A 115 -22.19 0.79 13.52
N ASP A 116 -23.07 0.41 12.59
CA ASP A 116 -22.70 -0.17 11.30
C ASP A 116 -21.85 0.81 10.46
N ARG A 117 -21.15 0.28 9.44
CA ARG A 117 -20.21 1.05 8.60
C ARG A 117 -19.06 1.71 9.38
N GLY A 118 -18.68 1.13 10.53
CA GLY A 118 -17.54 1.59 11.33
C GLY A 118 -17.78 2.92 12.07
N PHE A 119 -19.03 3.33 12.22
CA PHE A 119 -19.44 4.55 12.90
C PHE A 119 -19.11 4.50 14.40
N VAL A 120 -18.43 5.53 14.91
CA VAL A 120 -18.29 5.80 16.35
C VAL A 120 -18.37 7.32 16.58
N GLN A 121 -19.23 7.76 17.50
CA GLN A 121 -19.46 9.18 17.79
C GLN A 121 -19.62 9.42 19.29
N ILE A 122 -19.07 10.55 19.76
CA ILE A 122 -19.29 11.08 21.10
C ILE A 122 -20.45 12.09 20.99
N ILE A 123 -21.51 11.86 21.76
CA ILE A 123 -22.61 12.80 21.97
C ILE A 123 -22.62 13.30 23.42
N ARG A 124 -23.19 14.49 23.67
CA ARG A 124 -23.54 14.94 25.03
C ARG A 124 -24.82 14.23 25.48
N THR A 125 -24.81 13.69 26.70
CA THR A 125 -25.91 12.86 27.22
C THR A 125 -27.21 13.66 27.39
N HIS A 126 -27.13 14.92 27.84
CA HIS A 126 -28.30 15.72 28.25
C HIS A 126 -29.09 16.40 27.11
N ASP A 127 -28.48 16.58 25.93
CA ASP A 127 -29.10 17.17 24.74
C ASP A 127 -29.05 16.26 23.49
N LEU A 128 -28.42 15.08 23.62
CA LEU A 128 -28.18 14.09 22.57
C LEU A 128 -27.43 14.66 21.35
N GLN A 129 -26.70 15.77 21.51
CA GLN A 129 -26.02 16.44 20.40
C GLN A 129 -24.61 15.87 20.16
N PRO A 130 -24.18 15.73 18.89
CA PRO A 130 -22.80 15.41 18.54
C PRO A 130 -21.77 16.37 19.17
N VAL A 131 -20.64 15.80 19.55
CA VAL A 131 -19.43 16.49 20.02
C VAL A 131 -18.27 16.20 19.09
N TYR A 132 -18.10 14.93 18.73
CA TYR A 132 -17.01 14.46 17.88
C TYR A 132 -17.42 13.15 17.20
N ALA A 133 -17.20 13.03 15.89
CA ALA A 133 -17.31 11.78 15.16
C ALA A 133 -15.89 11.27 14.84
N TYR A 134 -15.62 10.01 15.15
CA TYR A 134 -14.39 9.35 14.70
C TYR A 134 -14.49 9.02 13.20
N PRO A 135 -13.37 8.97 12.47
CA PRO A 135 -13.35 8.44 11.11
C PRO A 135 -13.92 7.01 11.07
N GLN A 136 -14.71 6.69 10.06
CA GLN A 136 -15.31 5.36 9.89
C GLN A 136 -14.23 4.28 9.84
N CYS A 137 -14.30 3.33 10.76
CA CYS A 137 -13.37 2.20 10.85
C CYS A 137 -14.07 0.94 10.35
N ASP A 138 -14.00 0.68 9.04
CA ASP A 138 -14.77 -0.40 8.41
C ASP A 138 -14.24 -1.78 8.82
N ALA A 139 -14.96 -2.41 9.76
CA ALA A 139 -14.62 -3.73 10.30
C ALA A 139 -14.78 -4.89 9.28
N SER A 140 -15.27 -4.62 8.06
CA SER A 140 -15.23 -5.60 6.96
C SER A 140 -13.86 -5.67 6.26
N ASP A 141 -13.00 -4.66 6.41
CA ASP A 141 -11.63 -4.70 5.92
C ASP A 141 -10.73 -5.47 6.91
N GLN A 142 -10.52 -6.76 6.63
CA GLN A 142 -9.28 -7.44 7.03
C GLN A 142 -8.08 -6.77 6.32
N LYS A 143 -7.61 -5.65 6.86
CA LYS A 143 -6.41 -4.91 6.41
C LYS A 143 -6.25 -4.84 4.87
N LYS A 144 -7.11 -4.10 4.15
CA LYS A 144 -6.67 -3.56 2.85
C LYS A 144 -5.64 -2.46 3.08
N GLN A 145 -4.41 -2.88 3.33
CA GLN A 145 -3.25 -2.00 3.38
C GLN A 145 -3.04 -1.42 1.98
N TYR A 146 -3.50 -0.19 1.77
CA TYR A 146 -3.35 0.52 0.51
C TYR A 146 -1.89 0.86 0.27
N VAL A 147 -1.35 0.47 -0.88
CA VAL A 147 0.05 0.72 -1.24
C VAL A 147 0.10 1.61 -2.47
N LEU A 148 0.60 2.82 -2.31
CA LEU A 148 0.75 3.76 -3.43
C LEU A 148 1.94 3.33 -4.29
N VAL A 149 1.74 3.16 -5.60
CA VAL A 149 2.79 2.76 -6.55
C VAL A 149 2.97 3.83 -7.65
N PRO A 150 3.71 4.91 -7.36
CA PRO A 150 4.21 5.83 -8.38
C PRO A 150 5.04 5.09 -9.44
N GLY A 151 4.71 5.26 -10.72
CA GLY A 151 5.32 4.50 -11.83
C GLY A 151 4.79 3.07 -11.98
N GLY A 152 3.61 2.76 -11.41
CA GLY A 152 3.03 1.42 -11.35
C GLY A 152 2.56 0.83 -12.68
N ALA A 153 2.43 1.60 -13.76
CA ALA A 153 2.20 1.06 -15.10
C ALA A 153 3.52 0.77 -15.85
N GLY A 154 4.66 1.24 -15.33
CA GLY A 154 5.99 0.98 -15.87
C GLY A 154 6.54 -0.41 -15.52
N PHE A 155 7.50 -0.90 -16.31
CA PHE A 155 8.03 -2.27 -16.29
C PHE A 155 8.24 -2.94 -14.90
N ILE A 156 8.84 -2.26 -13.92
CA ILE A 156 9.06 -2.86 -12.58
C ILE A 156 7.77 -2.73 -11.76
N GLY A 157 7.17 -1.54 -11.77
CA GLY A 157 5.95 -1.23 -11.01
C GLY A 157 4.79 -2.17 -11.32
N SER A 158 4.56 -2.54 -12.59
CA SER A 158 3.47 -3.43 -12.97
C SER A 158 3.64 -4.87 -12.45
N HIS A 159 4.89 -5.33 -12.33
CA HIS A 159 5.17 -6.61 -11.65
C HIS A 159 4.99 -6.46 -10.13
N CYS A 160 5.43 -5.35 -9.52
CA CYS A 160 5.16 -5.07 -8.11
C CYS A 160 3.65 -5.02 -7.80
N VAL A 161 2.81 -4.50 -8.70
CA VAL A 161 1.34 -4.48 -8.54
C VAL A 161 0.75 -5.91 -8.53
N ILE A 162 1.26 -6.84 -9.36
CA ILE A 162 0.85 -8.26 -9.31
C ILE A 162 1.26 -8.91 -7.99
N GLU A 163 2.50 -8.73 -7.56
CA GLU A 163 3.02 -9.36 -6.33
C GLU A 163 2.37 -8.75 -5.07
N LEU A 164 2.00 -7.46 -5.09
CA LEU A 164 1.22 -6.79 -4.04
C LEU A 164 -0.15 -7.45 -3.85
N ILE A 165 -0.91 -7.63 -4.94
CA ILE A 165 -2.23 -8.27 -4.92
C ILE A 165 -2.10 -9.73 -4.48
N THR A 166 -1.09 -10.43 -4.99
CA THR A 166 -0.78 -11.83 -4.61
C THR A 166 -0.44 -11.96 -3.12
N ALA A 167 0.13 -10.91 -2.52
CA ALA A 167 0.41 -10.82 -1.08
C ALA A 167 -0.72 -10.19 -0.24
N GLY A 168 -1.86 -9.85 -0.84
CA GLY A 168 -3.06 -9.34 -0.15
C GLY A 168 -3.13 -7.81 0.01
N TYR A 169 -2.19 -7.04 -0.54
CA TYR A 169 -2.21 -5.57 -0.50
C TYR A 169 -3.14 -4.98 -1.57
N ALA A 170 -3.60 -3.74 -1.34
CA ALA A 170 -4.44 -3.00 -2.28
C ALA A 170 -3.61 -1.92 -3.02
N PRO A 171 -3.06 -2.19 -4.22
CA PRO A 171 -2.25 -1.21 -4.93
C PRO A 171 -3.08 -0.04 -5.48
N ILE A 172 -2.56 1.17 -5.31
CA ILE A 172 -3.04 2.40 -5.95
C ILE A 172 -1.93 2.88 -6.90
N VAL A 173 -2.14 2.71 -8.20
CA VAL A 173 -1.18 3.13 -9.23
C VAL A 173 -1.30 4.63 -9.49
N VAL A 174 -0.14 5.30 -9.56
CA VAL A 174 -0.01 6.67 -10.08
C VAL A 174 1.01 6.65 -11.21
N ASP A 175 0.63 7.03 -12.42
CA ASP A 175 1.53 6.99 -13.59
C ASP A 175 1.11 8.02 -14.64
N ASN A 176 2.06 8.81 -15.16
CA ASN A 176 1.78 9.83 -16.19
C ASN A 176 1.76 9.25 -17.62
N GLU A 177 2.06 7.96 -17.79
CA GLU A 177 2.18 7.23 -19.06
C GLU A 177 3.30 7.72 -20.00
N HIS A 178 4.30 8.46 -19.50
CA HIS A 178 5.44 8.95 -20.30
C HIS A 178 6.32 7.81 -20.88
N ASN A 179 6.39 6.65 -20.22
CA ASN A 179 7.12 5.47 -20.70
C ASN A 179 6.45 4.18 -20.18
N SER A 180 5.15 4.09 -20.41
CA SER A 180 4.22 3.07 -19.92
C SER A 180 2.93 3.17 -20.76
N SER A 181 1.93 2.34 -20.49
CA SER A 181 0.65 2.37 -21.22
C SER A 181 -0.47 1.85 -20.33
N ALA A 182 -1.67 2.46 -20.41
CA ALA A 182 -2.88 1.96 -19.75
C ALA A 182 -3.17 0.48 -20.03
N GLU A 183 -2.76 -0.01 -21.21
CA GLU A 183 -2.89 -1.41 -21.61
C GLU A 183 -2.06 -2.38 -20.73
N CYS A 184 -0.97 -1.91 -20.13
CA CYS A 184 -0.18 -2.68 -19.16
C CYS A 184 -1.04 -3.05 -17.94
N LEU A 185 -1.79 -2.09 -17.40
CA LEU A 185 -2.62 -2.31 -16.22
C LEU A 185 -3.81 -3.22 -16.52
N LYS A 186 -4.47 -3.11 -17.68
CA LYS A 186 -5.51 -4.08 -18.07
C LYS A 186 -5.01 -5.52 -18.10
N ARG A 187 -3.73 -5.73 -18.44
CA ARG A 187 -3.13 -7.07 -18.45
C ARG A 187 -2.71 -7.53 -17.06
N VAL A 188 -2.39 -6.61 -16.15
CA VAL A 188 -2.32 -6.90 -14.70
C VAL A 188 -3.70 -7.31 -14.16
N GLU A 189 -4.79 -6.65 -14.58
CA GLU A 189 -6.17 -7.06 -14.24
C GLU A 189 -6.49 -8.46 -14.77
N GLN A 190 -6.09 -8.78 -16.01
CA GLN A 190 -6.25 -10.12 -16.60
C GLN A 190 -5.42 -11.21 -15.89
N ILE A 191 -4.20 -10.88 -15.40
CA ILE A 191 -3.35 -11.83 -14.68
C ILE A 191 -3.89 -12.10 -13.27
N THR A 192 -4.40 -11.07 -12.59
CA THR A 192 -4.78 -11.15 -11.16
C THR A 192 -6.26 -11.44 -10.91
N GLY A 193 -7.14 -11.12 -11.88
CA GLY A 193 -8.60 -11.13 -11.68
C GLY A 193 -9.12 -9.94 -10.87
N CYS A 194 -8.26 -9.00 -10.49
CA CYS A 194 -8.60 -7.83 -9.67
C CYS A 194 -8.56 -6.55 -10.50
N GLN A 195 -9.50 -5.63 -10.28
CA GLN A 195 -9.44 -4.28 -10.88
C GLN A 195 -8.35 -3.43 -10.22
N ILE A 196 -7.64 -2.62 -11.01
CA ILE A 196 -6.57 -1.75 -10.52
C ILE A 196 -7.08 -0.32 -10.28
N ILE A 197 -6.90 0.18 -9.06
CA ILE A 197 -7.08 1.61 -8.77
C ILE A 197 -5.95 2.37 -9.46
N ASN A 198 -6.24 3.09 -10.54
CA ASN A 198 -5.26 3.82 -11.34
C ASN A 198 -5.58 5.31 -11.44
N TYR A 199 -4.56 6.14 -11.22
CA TYR A 199 -4.59 7.59 -11.36
C TYR A 199 -3.57 8.05 -12.41
N LYS A 200 -4.07 8.46 -13.59
CA LYS A 200 -3.23 9.03 -14.64
C LYS A 200 -2.89 10.50 -14.34
N ILE A 201 -1.94 10.70 -13.43
CA ILE A 201 -1.42 12.01 -13.03
C ILE A 201 0.11 11.99 -12.97
N ASP A 202 0.73 13.17 -12.98
CA ASP A 202 2.16 13.31 -12.71
C ASP A 202 2.40 13.50 -11.21
N CYS A 203 3.43 12.88 -10.64
CA CYS A 203 3.79 13.10 -9.23
C CYS A 203 4.36 14.50 -8.97
N LEU A 204 4.70 15.28 -10.01
CA LEU A 204 4.97 16.72 -9.91
C LEU A 204 3.70 17.55 -9.62
N ASP A 205 2.50 17.01 -9.85
CA ASP A 205 1.22 17.64 -9.46
C ASP A 205 0.87 17.31 -8.01
N LEU A 206 1.34 18.17 -7.10
CA LEU A 206 1.16 18.00 -5.66
C LEU A 206 -0.31 18.05 -5.22
N GLU A 207 -1.19 18.80 -5.90
CA GLU A 207 -2.61 18.87 -5.51
C GLU A 207 -3.37 17.61 -5.91
N ASN A 208 -3.15 17.10 -7.12
CA ASN A 208 -3.74 15.81 -7.50
C ASN A 208 -3.16 14.65 -6.70
N LEU A 209 -1.88 14.71 -6.31
CA LEU A 209 -1.28 13.75 -5.37
C LEU A 209 -1.95 13.83 -3.99
N ARG A 210 -2.05 15.02 -3.38
CA ARG A 210 -2.77 15.27 -2.11
C ARG A 210 -4.20 14.73 -2.16
N ASN A 211 -4.90 14.86 -3.29
CA ASN A 211 -6.28 14.37 -3.44
C ASN A 211 -6.40 12.84 -3.42
N ILE A 212 -5.33 12.09 -3.72
CA ILE A 212 -5.27 10.63 -3.53
C ILE A 212 -5.07 10.31 -2.04
N PHE A 213 -4.13 10.98 -1.36
CA PHE A 213 -3.89 10.78 0.07
C PHE A 213 -5.11 11.16 0.94
N LYS A 214 -5.88 12.19 0.56
CA LYS A 214 -7.18 12.52 1.19
C LYS A 214 -8.24 11.42 1.06
N LYS A 215 -8.13 10.55 0.04
CA LYS A 215 -9.15 9.54 -0.30
C LYS A 215 -8.84 8.14 0.24
N TYR A 216 -7.58 7.82 0.49
CA TYR A 216 -7.14 6.48 0.89
C TYR A 216 -6.18 6.53 2.08
N LEU A 217 -6.40 5.67 3.08
CA LEU A 217 -5.47 5.45 4.18
C LEU A 217 -4.27 4.61 3.66
N ILE A 218 -3.30 5.29 3.06
CA ILE A 218 -2.10 4.68 2.49
C ILE A 218 -1.22 4.12 3.62
N TYR A 219 -0.98 2.81 3.58
CA TYR A 219 -0.09 2.12 4.52
C TYR A 219 1.39 2.29 4.15
N ALA A 220 1.71 2.26 2.85
CA ALA A 220 3.09 2.35 2.35
C ALA A 220 3.14 2.90 0.91
N ILE A 221 4.34 3.33 0.48
CA ILE A 221 4.60 3.78 -0.89
C ILE A 221 5.76 2.98 -1.49
N ILE A 222 5.56 2.40 -2.68
CA ILE A 222 6.62 1.85 -3.53
C ILE A 222 6.88 2.83 -4.68
N ASN A 223 7.90 3.68 -4.52
CA ASN A 223 8.22 4.68 -5.54
C ASN A 223 9.08 4.07 -6.67
N CYS A 224 8.44 3.73 -7.79
CA CYS A 224 9.07 3.36 -9.05
C CYS A 224 9.14 4.51 -10.08
N ALA A 225 8.59 5.69 -9.78
CA ALA A 225 8.53 6.82 -10.70
C ALA A 225 9.91 7.47 -10.89
N ALA A 226 10.52 7.25 -12.06
CA ALA A 226 11.75 7.94 -12.47
C ALA A 226 11.98 7.88 -13.99
N LEU A 227 12.52 8.97 -14.53
CA LEU A 227 13.25 8.93 -15.80
C LEU A 227 14.58 8.18 -15.56
N LYS A 228 14.91 7.23 -16.46
CA LYS A 228 15.90 6.17 -16.18
C LYS A 228 16.90 5.84 -17.31
N SER A 229 16.96 6.64 -18.38
CA SER A 229 17.94 6.43 -19.45
C SER A 229 19.24 7.17 -19.15
N VAL A 230 20.30 6.44 -18.81
CA VAL A 230 21.65 6.97 -18.52
C VAL A 230 22.11 7.94 -19.62
N GLY A 231 22.06 7.52 -20.88
CA GLY A 231 22.53 8.32 -22.02
C GLY A 231 21.68 9.58 -22.28
N GLU A 232 20.36 9.50 -22.08
CA GLU A 232 19.49 10.69 -22.18
C GLU A 232 19.74 11.65 -21.01
N SER A 233 19.99 11.14 -19.80
CA SER A 233 20.21 11.97 -18.62
C SER A 233 21.40 12.92 -18.77
N VAL A 234 22.43 12.51 -19.52
CA VAL A 234 23.59 13.35 -19.88
C VAL A 234 23.17 14.51 -20.81
N GLN A 235 22.23 14.27 -21.73
CA GLN A 235 21.71 15.26 -22.68
C GLN A 235 20.63 16.17 -22.07
N LYS A 236 19.84 15.66 -21.12
CA LYS A 236 18.67 16.32 -20.52
C LYS A 236 18.75 16.39 -18.99
N SER A 237 19.92 16.75 -18.45
CA SER A 237 20.21 16.70 -17.00
C SER A 237 19.16 17.40 -16.13
N ILE A 238 18.76 18.63 -16.49
CA ILE A 238 17.75 19.42 -15.76
C ILE A 238 16.38 18.72 -15.73
N LEU A 239 15.97 18.03 -16.80
CA LEU A 239 14.73 17.27 -16.84
C LEU A 239 14.78 16.08 -15.86
N TYR A 240 15.90 15.36 -15.84
CA TYR A 240 16.11 14.23 -14.93
C TYR A 240 16.12 14.65 -13.46
N TYR A 241 16.78 15.77 -13.12
CA TYR A 241 16.75 16.30 -11.76
C TYR A 241 15.35 16.81 -11.37
N LYS A 242 14.69 17.62 -12.21
CA LYS A 242 13.32 18.11 -11.94
C LYS A 242 12.35 16.97 -11.70
N ASN A 243 12.33 15.97 -12.58
CA ASN A 243 11.46 14.80 -12.45
C ASN A 243 11.81 13.98 -11.20
N ASN A 244 13.02 13.43 -11.13
CA ASN A 244 13.33 12.39 -10.15
C ASN A 244 13.40 12.93 -8.71
N ILE A 245 13.84 14.18 -8.51
CA ILE A 245 13.89 14.81 -7.19
C ILE A 245 12.53 15.46 -6.86
N GLY A 246 11.88 16.13 -7.82
CA GLY A 246 10.58 16.78 -7.60
C GLY A 246 9.48 15.77 -7.23
N CYS A 247 9.38 14.65 -7.95
CA CYS A 247 8.43 13.58 -7.62
C CYS A 247 8.69 12.99 -6.24
N LEU A 248 9.96 12.89 -5.82
CA LEU A 248 10.29 12.43 -4.46
C LEU A 248 9.84 13.45 -3.42
N LEU A 249 10.20 14.72 -3.56
CA LEU A 249 9.86 15.77 -2.60
C LEU A 249 8.34 15.87 -2.40
N ASN A 250 7.55 15.86 -3.49
CA ASN A 250 6.09 15.86 -3.40
C ASN A 250 5.54 14.64 -2.65
N LEU A 251 6.10 13.44 -2.86
CA LEU A 251 5.71 12.24 -2.12
C LEU A 251 6.04 12.34 -0.63
N LEU A 252 7.20 12.91 -0.27
CA LEU A 252 7.58 13.11 1.14
C LEU A 252 6.71 14.18 1.81
N THR A 253 6.36 15.27 1.12
CA THR A 253 5.39 16.26 1.62
C THR A 253 4.02 15.63 1.89
N CYS A 254 3.51 14.78 0.99
CA CYS A 254 2.27 14.04 1.26
C CYS A 254 2.41 12.96 2.35
N MET A 255 3.60 12.37 2.53
CA MET A 255 3.83 11.47 3.67
C MET A 255 3.73 12.20 5.01
N GLU A 256 4.32 13.39 5.11
CA GLU A 256 4.26 14.24 6.31
C GLU A 256 2.83 14.72 6.59
N GLU A 257 2.15 15.30 5.59
CA GLU A 257 0.79 15.84 5.72
C GLU A 257 -0.25 14.80 6.13
N PHE A 258 -0.07 13.53 5.73
CA PHE A 258 -1.03 12.46 5.95
C PHE A 258 -0.49 11.33 6.85
N ASN A 259 0.62 11.56 7.55
CA ASN A 259 1.21 10.64 8.55
C ASN A 259 1.50 9.23 8.00
N VAL A 260 1.91 9.13 6.72
CA VAL A 260 2.30 7.87 6.05
C VAL A 260 3.79 7.63 6.26
N LYS A 261 4.16 6.52 6.90
CA LYS A 261 5.52 6.33 7.45
C LYS A 261 6.41 5.34 6.70
N ASN A 262 5.84 4.56 5.79
CA ASN A 262 6.53 3.42 5.18
C ASN A 262 6.86 3.71 3.70
N PHE A 263 8.15 3.75 3.35
CA PHE A 263 8.60 4.14 2.01
C PHE A 263 9.66 3.20 1.45
N LEU A 264 9.41 2.72 0.23
CA LEU A 264 10.34 1.91 -0.56
C LEU A 264 10.80 2.72 -1.77
N PHE A 265 12.09 3.08 -1.78
CA PHE A 265 12.68 3.84 -2.86
C PHE A 265 13.38 2.93 -3.86
N SER A 266 12.95 3.01 -5.13
CA SER A 266 13.68 2.43 -6.26
C SER A 266 14.98 3.20 -6.52
N SER A 267 16.07 2.80 -5.85
CA SER A 267 17.42 3.27 -6.15
C SER A 267 18.03 2.49 -7.32
N SER A 268 19.34 2.54 -7.51
CA SER A 268 20.06 1.87 -8.60
C SER A 268 21.53 1.67 -8.24
N ALA A 269 22.14 0.58 -8.70
CA ALA A 269 23.59 0.34 -8.60
C ALA A 269 24.45 1.49 -9.20
N THR A 270 23.87 2.38 -10.01
CA THR A 270 24.54 3.60 -10.49
C THR A 270 24.99 4.57 -9.37
N VAL A 271 24.44 4.48 -8.14
CA VAL A 271 24.87 5.34 -7.01
C VAL A 271 26.26 5.00 -6.46
N TYR A 272 26.76 3.78 -6.71
CA TYR A 272 28.14 3.40 -6.36
C TYR A 272 29.19 4.08 -7.24
N GLY A 273 28.78 4.67 -8.38
CA GLY A 273 29.70 5.27 -9.35
C GLY A 273 30.68 4.23 -9.93
N THR A 274 31.91 4.65 -10.20
CA THR A 274 33.00 3.71 -10.54
C THR A 274 33.36 2.83 -9.33
N PRO A 275 33.23 1.49 -9.41
CA PRO A 275 33.54 0.59 -8.29
C PRO A 275 35.00 0.67 -7.83
N LYS A 276 35.21 0.71 -6.51
CA LYS A 276 36.53 0.52 -5.86
C LYS A 276 36.90 -0.95 -5.63
N TYR A 277 35.90 -1.80 -5.42
CA TYR A 277 36.01 -3.26 -5.33
C TYR A 277 34.74 -3.90 -5.91
N LEU A 278 34.79 -5.21 -6.12
CA LEU A 278 33.70 -6.06 -6.60
C LEU A 278 33.73 -7.38 -5.81
N PRO A 279 32.58 -7.99 -5.46
CA PRO A 279 31.21 -7.51 -5.66
C PRO A 279 30.89 -6.22 -4.87
N LEU A 280 29.82 -5.53 -5.24
CA LEU A 280 29.32 -4.32 -4.56
C LEU A 280 28.35 -4.69 -3.43
N ASP A 281 28.80 -4.57 -2.18
CA ASP A 281 27.94 -4.62 -0.99
C ASP A 281 27.39 -3.23 -0.63
N GLU A 282 26.45 -3.16 0.32
CA GLU A 282 25.82 -1.91 0.76
C GLU A 282 26.77 -0.99 1.51
N LYS A 283 27.88 -1.53 2.04
CA LYS A 283 28.98 -0.80 2.71
C LYS A 283 29.90 -0.08 1.72
N HIS A 284 29.84 -0.42 0.44
CA HIS A 284 30.67 0.23 -0.58
C HIS A 284 30.40 1.74 -0.65
N PRO A 285 31.46 2.58 -0.60
CA PRO A 285 31.29 4.02 -0.50
C PRO A 285 30.69 4.63 -1.76
N CYS A 286 29.43 5.05 -1.66
CA CYS A 286 28.77 5.89 -2.66
C CYS A 286 29.38 7.31 -2.60
N ILE A 287 30.11 7.73 -3.63
CA ILE A 287 30.74 9.05 -3.71
C ILE A 287 30.10 9.81 -4.88
N GLY A 288 29.39 10.90 -4.60
CA GLY A 288 28.60 11.64 -5.60
C GLY A 288 29.38 12.09 -6.85
N ASP A 289 30.68 12.33 -6.73
CA ASP A 289 31.56 12.69 -7.86
C ASP A 289 32.10 11.51 -8.67
N ALA A 290 32.10 10.31 -8.10
CA ALA A 290 32.41 9.08 -8.85
C ALA A 290 31.24 8.62 -9.75
N ILE A 291 30.07 9.25 -9.65
CA ILE A 291 28.87 8.91 -10.43
C ILE A 291 28.89 9.58 -11.80
N THR A 292 28.90 8.75 -12.84
CA THR A 292 29.23 9.13 -14.23
C THR A 292 28.12 9.86 -14.99
N ASN A 293 26.90 9.98 -14.44
CA ASN A 293 25.73 10.44 -15.20
C ASN A 293 24.63 11.08 -14.31
N PRO A 294 23.86 12.07 -14.82
CA PRO A 294 22.81 12.74 -14.06
C PRO A 294 21.68 11.85 -13.53
N TYR A 295 21.35 10.73 -14.20
CA TYR A 295 20.39 9.76 -13.66
C TYR A 295 20.89 9.16 -12.33
N GLY A 296 22.10 8.62 -12.31
CA GLY A 296 22.72 8.10 -11.08
C GLY A 296 22.87 9.18 -10.01
N LYS A 297 23.30 10.40 -10.40
CA LYS A 297 23.38 11.52 -9.45
C LYS A 297 22.01 11.90 -8.87
N SER A 298 20.94 11.83 -9.67
CA SER A 298 19.56 12.06 -9.15
C SER A 298 19.17 11.00 -8.11
N LYS A 299 19.50 9.72 -8.31
CA LYS A 299 19.24 8.66 -7.33
C LYS A 299 20.10 8.79 -6.06
N TYR A 300 21.35 9.20 -6.19
CA TYR A 300 22.22 9.51 -5.04
C TYR A 300 21.68 10.69 -4.22
N ILE A 301 21.26 11.79 -4.87
CA ILE A 301 20.64 12.94 -4.19
C ILE A 301 19.35 12.52 -3.47
N CYS A 302 18.53 11.67 -4.11
CA CYS A 302 17.34 11.10 -3.48
C CYS A 302 17.67 10.24 -2.24
N GLU A 303 18.71 9.38 -2.29
CA GLU A 303 19.15 8.63 -1.11
C GLU A 303 19.66 9.55 0.02
N HIS A 304 20.25 10.70 -0.30
CA HIS A 304 20.67 11.68 0.71
C HIS A 304 19.47 12.40 1.34
N ILE A 305 18.55 12.94 0.53
CA ILE A 305 17.29 13.53 1.00
C ILE A 305 16.58 12.56 1.95
N LEU A 306 16.44 11.29 1.56
CA LEU A 306 15.79 10.27 2.38
C LEU A 306 16.52 10.00 3.70
N LYS A 307 17.86 10.02 3.75
CA LYS A 307 18.64 9.88 4.99
C LYS A 307 18.43 11.08 5.91
N ASP A 308 18.45 12.29 5.35
CA ASP A 308 18.20 13.53 6.08
C ASP A 308 16.75 13.57 6.62
N THR A 309 15.78 13.05 5.87
CA THR A 309 14.39 12.86 6.31
C THR A 309 14.28 11.91 7.51
N ILE A 310 14.99 10.78 7.54
CA ILE A 310 14.95 9.85 8.70
C ILE A 310 15.51 10.52 9.97
N VAL A 311 16.49 11.42 9.84
CA VAL A 311 17.04 12.18 10.99
C VAL A 311 16.02 13.18 11.55
N ALA A 312 15.16 13.76 10.70
CA ALA A 312 14.06 14.62 11.13
C ALA A 312 12.82 13.85 11.64
N HIS A 313 12.54 12.68 11.03
CA HIS A 313 11.38 11.83 11.30
C HIS A 313 11.84 10.39 11.62
N PRO A 314 12.37 10.14 12.83
CA PRO A 314 12.92 8.84 13.22
C PRO A 314 11.88 7.72 13.32
N GLU A 315 10.59 8.05 13.20
CA GLU A 315 9.48 7.11 13.14
C GLU A 315 9.08 6.68 11.72
N TRP A 316 9.83 7.11 10.69
CA TRP A 316 9.61 6.69 9.29
C TRP A 316 10.49 5.49 8.92
N ASN A 317 9.86 4.45 8.37
CA ASN A 317 10.53 3.26 7.88
C ASN A 317 10.85 3.43 6.39
N ILE A 318 12.09 3.79 6.07
CA ILE A 318 12.53 4.04 4.69
C ILE A 318 13.55 3.00 4.26
N ILE A 319 13.28 2.30 3.16
CA ILE A 319 14.14 1.26 2.59
C ILE A 319 14.61 1.67 1.19
N LEU A 320 15.93 1.59 0.96
CA LEU A 320 16.60 2.01 -0.27
C LEU A 320 17.04 0.78 -1.08
N LEU A 321 16.24 0.36 -2.06
CA LEU A 321 16.56 -0.82 -2.86
C LEU A 321 17.37 -0.46 -4.12
N ARG A 322 18.65 -0.87 -4.17
CA ARG A 322 19.59 -0.55 -5.26
C ARG A 322 19.60 -1.63 -6.36
N TYR A 323 18.63 -1.58 -7.27
CA TYR A 323 18.57 -2.56 -8.37
C TYR A 323 19.77 -2.47 -9.33
N PHE A 324 20.18 -3.63 -9.86
CA PHE A 324 21.17 -3.75 -10.93
C PHE A 324 20.46 -3.67 -12.30
N ASN A 325 20.42 -4.74 -13.11
CA ASN A 325 19.67 -4.73 -14.38
C ASN A 325 18.48 -5.71 -14.41
N PRO A 326 17.25 -5.25 -14.08
CA PRO A 326 16.03 -6.05 -14.24
C PRO A 326 15.71 -6.38 -15.70
N VAL A 327 15.51 -7.68 -15.95
CA VAL A 327 15.21 -8.33 -17.25
C VAL A 327 14.12 -9.39 -17.09
N GLY A 328 13.78 -10.16 -18.13
CA GLY A 328 12.61 -11.05 -18.12
C GLY A 328 11.28 -10.33 -18.33
N ALA A 329 10.20 -11.05 -18.08
CA ALA A 329 8.81 -10.60 -18.17
C ALA A 329 7.96 -11.34 -17.10
N HIS A 330 6.63 -11.27 -17.17
CA HIS A 330 5.80 -12.17 -16.36
C HIS A 330 5.52 -13.47 -17.13
N LYS A 331 5.58 -14.61 -16.44
CA LYS A 331 5.49 -15.97 -17.03
C LYS A 331 4.30 -16.23 -17.97
N THR A 332 3.22 -15.45 -17.88
CA THR A 332 2.06 -15.57 -18.80
C THR A 332 2.30 -15.00 -20.20
N GLY A 333 3.38 -14.24 -20.42
CA GLY A 333 3.59 -13.49 -21.67
C GLY A 333 2.63 -12.30 -21.85
N LEU A 334 1.86 -11.93 -20.82
CA LEU A 334 0.88 -10.83 -20.91
C LEU A 334 1.42 -9.47 -20.47
N ILE A 335 2.46 -9.41 -19.63
CA ILE A 335 3.21 -8.17 -19.36
C ILE A 335 4.72 -8.42 -19.46
N GLY A 336 5.43 -7.40 -19.93
CA GLY A 336 6.87 -7.40 -20.09
C GLY A 336 7.39 -5.99 -20.34
N LYS A 337 8.55 -5.86 -21.00
CA LYS A 337 9.22 -4.56 -21.17
C LYS A 337 8.94 -3.94 -22.53
N ASP A 338 7.93 -3.07 -22.58
CA ASP A 338 7.60 -2.26 -23.76
C ASP A 338 8.05 -0.79 -23.57
N PRO A 339 9.27 -0.40 -24.00
CA PRO A 339 9.68 0.99 -24.01
C PRO A 339 9.07 1.73 -25.20
N ILE A 340 8.65 2.99 -25.00
CA ILE A 340 8.12 3.81 -26.10
C ILE A 340 9.28 4.14 -27.06
N GLY A 341 9.25 3.53 -28.26
CA GLY A 341 10.28 3.70 -29.29
C GLY A 341 11.49 2.77 -29.11
N LYS A 342 12.69 3.28 -29.37
CA LYS A 342 13.93 2.47 -29.36
C LYS A 342 14.39 2.18 -27.93
N SER A 343 14.53 0.90 -27.56
CA SER A 343 15.01 0.52 -26.23
C SER A 343 16.42 1.06 -25.94
N ASN A 344 16.58 1.78 -24.83
CA ASN A 344 17.87 2.21 -24.28
C ASN A 344 18.52 1.16 -23.33
N ASN A 345 17.86 0.02 -23.12
CA ASN A 345 18.39 -1.14 -22.38
C ASN A 345 18.61 -2.34 -23.32
N LEU A 346 19.62 -3.15 -23.02
CA LEU A 346 20.07 -4.25 -23.88
C LEU A 346 18.98 -5.29 -24.18
N MET A 347 18.39 -5.94 -23.17
CA MET A 347 17.54 -7.12 -23.42
C MET A 347 16.31 -6.87 -24.31
N PRO A 348 15.49 -5.80 -24.12
CA PRO A 348 14.40 -5.50 -25.05
C PRO A 348 14.90 -5.08 -26.43
N TYR A 349 16.12 -4.52 -26.52
CA TYR A 349 16.73 -4.20 -27.81
C TYR A 349 17.11 -5.47 -28.58
N ILE A 350 17.65 -6.49 -27.89
CA ILE A 350 17.90 -7.82 -28.48
C ILE A 350 16.58 -8.52 -28.84
N ALA A 351 15.59 -8.52 -27.95
CA ALA A 351 14.28 -9.13 -28.23
C ALA A 351 13.64 -8.53 -29.49
N GLN A 352 13.68 -7.19 -29.66
CA GLN A 352 13.22 -6.50 -30.87
C GLN A 352 13.94 -6.95 -32.15
N ILE A 353 15.19 -7.43 -32.07
CA ILE A 353 15.94 -8.00 -33.20
C ILE A 353 15.52 -9.46 -33.44
N ALA A 354 15.38 -10.26 -32.38
CA ALA A 354 14.92 -11.66 -32.47
C ALA A 354 13.50 -11.80 -33.04
N VAL A 355 12.60 -10.82 -32.81
CA VAL A 355 11.27 -10.75 -33.46
C VAL A 355 11.28 -10.03 -34.82
N GLY A 356 12.44 -9.59 -35.32
CA GLY A 356 12.59 -8.97 -36.63
C GLY A 356 12.10 -7.51 -36.75
N ARG A 357 11.76 -6.85 -35.63
CA ARG A 357 11.41 -5.40 -35.62
C ARG A 357 12.63 -4.51 -35.85
N LEU A 358 13.85 -5.03 -35.65
CA LEU A 358 15.11 -4.33 -35.89
C LEU A 358 16.11 -5.24 -36.63
N PRO A 359 16.93 -4.70 -37.56
CA PRO A 359 17.80 -5.52 -38.40
C PRO A 359 19.13 -5.94 -37.75
N TYR A 360 19.61 -5.24 -36.71
CA TYR A 360 20.86 -5.58 -36.00
C TYR A 360 20.99 -4.90 -34.63
N GLY A 361 21.81 -5.50 -33.77
CA GLY A 361 22.20 -4.98 -32.46
C GLY A 361 23.45 -4.11 -32.48
N ASN A 362 23.62 -3.30 -31.43
CA ASN A 362 24.81 -2.50 -31.17
C ASN A 362 25.39 -2.96 -29.82
N ILE A 363 26.64 -3.44 -29.79
CA ILE A 363 27.39 -3.67 -28.56
C ILE A 363 28.24 -2.42 -28.29
N PHE A 364 27.93 -1.71 -27.20
CA PHE A 364 28.56 -0.43 -26.86
C PHE A 364 29.90 -0.60 -26.15
N GLY A 365 30.93 -0.94 -26.91
CA GLY A 365 32.30 -1.15 -26.47
C GLY A 365 32.67 -2.62 -26.32
N THR A 366 33.74 -3.01 -27.01
CA THR A 366 34.33 -4.37 -27.08
C THR A 366 35.79 -4.39 -26.62
N HIS A 367 36.22 -3.34 -25.91
CA HIS A 367 37.59 -3.16 -25.38
C HIS A 367 37.56 -2.74 -23.90
N TYR A 368 36.68 -3.31 -23.09
CA TYR A 368 36.70 -3.20 -21.63
C TYR A 368 37.62 -4.28 -21.01
N ASP A 369 38.13 -4.04 -19.81
CA ASP A 369 38.96 -5.01 -19.08
C ASP A 369 38.07 -6.12 -18.48
N THR A 370 37.77 -7.11 -19.32
CA THR A 370 36.70 -8.11 -19.18
C THR A 370 37.01 -9.31 -20.08
N SER A 371 36.45 -10.49 -19.77
CA SER A 371 36.77 -11.76 -20.45
C SER A 371 36.47 -11.80 -21.96
N ASP A 372 35.55 -10.97 -22.45
CA ASP A 372 35.18 -10.86 -23.86
C ASP A 372 35.27 -9.42 -24.42
N GLY A 373 35.83 -8.49 -23.64
CA GLY A 373 35.90 -7.07 -23.98
C GLY A 373 34.59 -6.28 -23.83
N THR A 374 33.46 -6.92 -23.53
CA THR A 374 32.14 -6.27 -23.40
C THR A 374 31.82 -5.89 -21.95
N GLY A 375 30.83 -5.02 -21.74
CA GLY A 375 30.46 -4.59 -20.39
C GLY A 375 29.77 -5.69 -19.56
N VAL A 376 30.42 -6.22 -18.52
CA VAL A 376 29.85 -7.22 -17.61
C VAL A 376 28.84 -6.58 -16.64
N ARG A 377 27.71 -7.25 -16.40
CA ARG A 377 26.54 -6.68 -15.72
C ARG A 377 25.73 -7.73 -15.00
N ASP A 378 25.46 -7.49 -13.72
CA ASP A 378 24.49 -8.27 -12.97
C ASP A 378 23.06 -8.09 -13.50
N TYR A 379 22.44 -9.21 -13.85
CA TYR A 379 21.11 -9.33 -14.45
C TYR A 379 20.22 -10.14 -13.53
N ILE A 380 19.02 -9.62 -13.28
CA ILE A 380 18.06 -10.19 -12.34
C ILE A 380 16.66 -10.23 -12.96
N HIS A 381 15.87 -11.25 -12.64
CA HIS A 381 14.50 -11.37 -13.14
C HIS A 381 13.60 -10.29 -12.53
N VAL A 382 12.74 -9.65 -13.35
CA VAL A 382 11.85 -8.57 -12.92
C VAL A 382 10.82 -9.04 -11.87
N VAL A 383 10.35 -10.28 -11.98
CA VAL A 383 9.50 -10.91 -10.96
C VAL A 383 10.26 -11.11 -9.63
N ASP A 384 11.54 -11.50 -9.66
CA ASP A 384 12.34 -11.60 -8.43
C ASP A 384 12.48 -10.24 -7.77
N VAL A 385 12.77 -9.18 -8.55
CA VAL A 385 12.80 -7.80 -8.07
C VAL A 385 11.46 -7.37 -7.46
N ALA A 386 10.33 -7.74 -8.08
CA ALA A 386 9.00 -7.44 -7.55
C ALA A 386 8.72 -8.17 -6.22
N ILE A 387 9.01 -9.46 -6.12
CA ILE A 387 8.93 -10.23 -4.87
C ILE A 387 9.87 -9.62 -3.81
N GLY A 388 11.01 -9.07 -4.22
CA GLY A 388 11.96 -8.35 -3.35
C GLY A 388 11.37 -7.07 -2.74
N HIS A 389 10.47 -6.39 -3.43
CA HIS A 389 9.70 -5.28 -2.82
C HIS A 389 8.72 -5.79 -1.76
N ILE A 390 8.09 -6.96 -1.96
CA ILE A 390 7.16 -7.55 -0.99
C ILE A 390 7.92 -8.05 0.25
N ALA A 391 9.09 -8.66 0.06
CA ALA A 391 9.99 -9.02 1.16
C ALA A 391 10.46 -7.76 1.93
N ALA A 392 10.81 -6.68 1.22
CA ALA A 392 11.17 -5.42 1.83
C ALA A 392 9.97 -4.69 2.50
N MET A 393 8.74 -4.83 2.00
CA MET A 393 7.54 -4.39 2.73
C MET A 393 7.36 -5.18 4.03
N LYS A 394 7.69 -6.47 4.01
CA LYS A 394 7.75 -7.29 5.23
C LYS A 394 8.96 -6.97 6.11
N GLN A 395 9.85 -6.05 5.73
CA GLN A 395 10.83 -5.44 6.67
C GLN A 395 10.27 -4.30 7.51
N PHE A 396 9.05 -3.86 7.23
CA PHE A 396 8.26 -3.19 8.26
C PHE A 396 7.81 -4.20 9.35
N GLU A 397 8.18 -5.49 9.23
CA GLU A 397 7.81 -6.59 10.13
C GLU A 397 9.01 -7.52 10.59
N MET A 398 9.96 -8.05 9.77
CA MET A 398 11.18 -8.85 10.21
C MET A 398 12.22 -9.32 9.11
N ASN A 399 13.55 -9.35 9.41
CA ASN A 399 14.81 -9.51 8.55
C ASN A 399 15.08 -10.84 7.71
N CYS A 400 16.27 -11.06 7.05
CA CYS A 400 16.58 -12.23 6.12
C CYS A 400 17.43 -12.31 4.71
N GLY A 401 18.66 -11.74 4.24
CA GLY A 401 20.07 -11.86 3.40
C GLY A 401 20.97 -12.92 2.45
N LEU A 402 21.13 -12.80 1.05
CA LEU A 402 21.84 -13.66 -0.06
C LEU A 402 21.52 -13.34 -1.62
N LYS A 403 22.12 -14.04 -2.66
CA LYS A 403 22.69 -13.47 -3.96
C LYS A 403 22.98 -14.38 -5.24
N VAL A 404 22.99 -13.84 -6.50
CA VAL A 404 23.53 -14.39 -7.83
C VAL A 404 23.88 -13.26 -8.88
N SER A 405 24.68 -13.45 -9.98
CA SER A 405 24.98 -12.46 -11.09
C SER A 405 25.52 -13.03 -12.45
N TYR A 406 25.60 -12.26 -13.57
CA TYR A 406 25.94 -12.70 -14.98
C TYR A 406 26.71 -11.67 -15.89
N SER A 407 26.85 -11.90 -17.23
CA SER A 407 27.49 -11.00 -18.23
C SER A 407 26.76 -10.83 -19.60
N VAL A 408 27.24 -9.93 -20.48
CA VAL A 408 26.53 -9.52 -21.73
C VAL A 408 26.53 -10.54 -22.87
N LEU A 409 27.64 -11.18 -23.22
CA LEU A 409 27.60 -12.23 -24.25
C LEU A 409 26.91 -13.50 -23.74
N GLU A 410 26.86 -13.74 -22.43
CA GLU A 410 26.03 -14.79 -21.84
C GLU A 410 24.54 -14.49 -22.04
N MET A 411 24.07 -13.24 -21.83
CA MET A 411 22.70 -12.86 -22.16
C MET A 411 22.34 -13.11 -23.63
N ILE A 412 23.24 -12.77 -24.56
CA ILE A 412 23.00 -12.99 -26.01
C ILE A 412 22.87 -14.50 -26.27
N LYS A 413 23.87 -15.30 -25.86
CA LYS A 413 23.88 -16.75 -26.10
C LYS A 413 22.70 -17.47 -25.45
N ALA A 414 22.27 -17.05 -24.26
CA ALA A 414 21.09 -17.58 -23.58
C ALA A 414 19.81 -17.26 -24.37
N LEU A 415 19.67 -16.03 -24.88
CA LEU A 415 18.51 -15.65 -25.69
C LEU A 415 18.51 -16.33 -27.07
N GLU A 416 19.68 -16.54 -27.70
CA GLU A 416 19.80 -17.35 -28.91
C GLU A 416 19.36 -18.80 -28.66
N LYS A 417 19.82 -19.39 -27.55
CA LYS A 417 19.50 -20.76 -27.11
C LYS A 417 18.00 -20.98 -26.89
N VAL A 418 17.29 -20.09 -26.18
CA VAL A 418 15.85 -20.28 -25.89
C VAL A 418 14.94 -19.84 -27.04
N SER A 419 15.34 -18.87 -27.87
CA SER A 419 14.54 -18.43 -29.03
C SER A 419 14.76 -19.28 -30.28
N GLY A 420 15.86 -20.04 -30.35
CA GLY A 420 16.27 -20.80 -31.53
C GLY A 420 16.74 -19.92 -32.70
N LYS A 421 17.08 -18.66 -32.45
CA LYS A 421 17.45 -17.66 -33.48
C LYS A 421 18.84 -17.08 -33.24
N ILE A 422 19.56 -16.86 -34.34
CA ILE A 422 20.86 -16.16 -34.32
C ILE A 422 20.62 -14.66 -34.16
N ILE A 423 21.34 -14.01 -33.25
CA ILE A 423 21.20 -12.59 -32.92
C ILE A 423 22.35 -11.79 -33.57
N SER A 424 22.06 -11.17 -34.71
CA SER A 424 23.03 -10.34 -35.44
C SER A 424 23.35 -9.04 -34.69
N TYR A 425 24.60 -8.87 -34.26
CA TYR A 425 25.10 -7.66 -33.60
C TYR A 425 26.26 -7.00 -34.36
N ARG A 426 26.57 -5.75 -34.02
CA ARG A 426 27.71 -4.97 -34.50
C ARG A 426 28.40 -4.28 -33.34
N GLU A 427 29.72 -4.19 -33.41
CA GLU A 427 30.53 -3.45 -32.45
C GLU A 427 30.32 -1.93 -32.62
N CYS A 428 30.37 -1.19 -31.52
CA CYS A 428 30.24 0.26 -31.46
C CYS A 428 31.21 0.83 -30.41
N SER A 429 31.47 2.13 -30.45
CA SER A 429 32.20 2.82 -29.38
C SER A 429 31.47 2.72 -28.04
N ARG A 430 32.23 2.83 -26.94
CA ARG A 430 31.69 2.86 -25.57
C ARG A 430 30.66 3.99 -25.44
N ARG A 431 29.49 3.70 -24.86
CA ARG A 431 28.45 4.71 -24.61
C ARG A 431 28.87 5.60 -23.41
N PRO A 432 28.78 6.94 -23.50
CA PRO A 432 29.12 7.82 -22.37
C PRO A 432 28.35 7.46 -21.10
N GLY A 433 29.09 7.28 -20.00
CA GLY A 433 28.56 6.94 -18.68
C GLY A 433 28.62 5.45 -18.31
N ASP A 434 28.80 4.53 -19.27
CA ASP A 434 28.82 3.08 -18.98
C ASP A 434 30.16 2.55 -18.48
N LEU A 435 30.10 1.82 -17.36
CA LEU A 435 31.23 1.20 -16.65
C LEU A 435 31.66 -0.15 -17.25
N ALA A 436 32.83 -0.67 -16.86
CA ALA A 436 33.32 -1.97 -17.30
C ALA A 436 32.51 -3.13 -16.70
N THR A 437 32.66 -3.36 -15.40
CA THR A 437 32.06 -4.49 -14.65
C THR A 437 31.34 -3.97 -13.42
N VAL A 438 30.09 -4.41 -13.21
CA VAL A 438 29.25 -4.02 -12.06
C VAL A 438 28.37 -5.21 -11.65
N TYR A 439 28.60 -5.78 -10.46
CA TYR A 439 27.77 -6.86 -9.89
C TYR A 439 27.64 -6.82 -8.37
N ALA A 440 26.57 -7.40 -7.84
CA ALA A 440 26.12 -7.22 -6.47
C ALA A 440 26.75 -8.18 -5.46
N ASP A 441 26.77 -7.75 -4.19
CA ASP A 441 26.77 -8.62 -3.02
C ASP A 441 25.47 -8.47 -2.25
N SER A 442 24.37 -9.05 -2.75
CA SER A 442 23.09 -9.01 -2.04
C SER A 442 23.04 -9.97 -0.85
N THR A 443 24.17 -10.23 -0.16
CA THR A 443 24.19 -10.96 1.13
C THR A 443 23.35 -10.28 2.21
N LEU A 444 22.88 -9.05 1.97
CA LEU A 444 21.81 -8.39 2.73
C LEU A 444 20.37 -8.83 2.36
N ALA A 445 20.07 -9.48 1.22
CA ALA A 445 18.71 -10.00 0.82
C ALA A 445 18.00 -11.33 1.41
N ALA A 446 18.51 -12.60 1.40
CA ALA A 446 18.33 -13.96 2.13
C ALA A 446 18.84 -14.63 3.61
N GLN A 447 19.48 -14.32 4.85
CA GLN A 447 20.38 -13.39 5.75
C GLN A 447 19.85 -12.12 6.63
N GLU A 448 20.04 -10.82 6.23
CA GLU A 448 19.27 -9.57 6.61
C GLU A 448 17.90 -9.03 5.94
N LEU A 449 17.31 -9.32 4.73
CA LEU A 449 15.96 -8.81 4.24
C LEU A 449 14.77 -9.79 3.81
N GLY A 450 14.89 -11.11 3.71
CA GLY A 450 13.85 -12.16 3.53
C GLY A 450 13.90 -13.05 2.25
N TRP A 451 14.82 -12.81 1.32
CA TRP A 451 14.60 -13.03 -0.13
C TRP A 451 15.81 -13.51 -0.92
N THR A 452 15.62 -14.28 -2.01
CA THR A 452 16.67 -14.50 -3.03
C THR A 452 16.12 -14.23 -4.42
N ALA A 453 16.99 -13.82 -5.34
CA ALA A 453 16.77 -14.10 -6.75
C ALA A 453 16.77 -15.62 -6.94
N GLN A 454 15.70 -16.15 -7.53
CA GLN A 454 15.45 -17.58 -7.71
C GLN A 454 15.54 -17.98 -9.18
N ARG A 455 15.24 -17.06 -10.09
CA ARG A 455 15.15 -17.34 -11.53
C ARG A 455 16.50 -17.17 -12.20
N ASN A 456 16.89 -18.18 -12.97
CA ASN A 456 18.19 -18.23 -13.63
C ASN A 456 18.19 -17.53 -15.00
N LEU A 457 19.36 -17.47 -15.63
CA LEU A 457 19.57 -16.81 -16.93
C LEU A 457 18.70 -17.37 -18.07
N ASP A 458 18.47 -18.69 -18.14
CA ASP A 458 17.60 -19.28 -19.17
C ASP A 458 16.15 -18.80 -18.97
N GLU A 459 15.65 -18.80 -17.73
CA GLU A 459 14.30 -18.30 -17.40
C GLU A 459 14.14 -16.81 -17.73
N MET A 460 15.13 -15.98 -17.42
CA MET A 460 15.15 -14.55 -17.79
C MET A 460 15.06 -14.31 -19.30
N CYS A 461 15.59 -15.23 -20.11
CA CYS A 461 15.52 -15.17 -21.56
C CYS A 461 14.23 -15.79 -22.10
N GLU A 462 13.73 -16.87 -21.50
CA GLU A 462 12.51 -17.56 -21.93
C GLU A 462 11.26 -16.72 -21.65
N ASP A 463 11.11 -16.19 -20.43
CA ASP A 463 9.98 -15.31 -20.08
C ASP A 463 10.00 -14.03 -20.94
N LEU A 464 11.18 -13.48 -21.23
CA LEU A 464 11.33 -12.35 -22.16
C LEU A 464 10.97 -12.70 -23.62
N TRP A 465 11.22 -13.93 -24.05
CA TRP A 465 10.90 -14.39 -25.41
C TRP A 465 9.41 -14.79 -25.56
N ARG A 466 8.73 -15.12 -24.46
CA ARG A 466 7.29 -15.39 -24.40
C ARG A 466 6.43 -14.11 -24.44
N TRP A 467 7.06 -12.93 -24.41
CA TRP A 467 6.47 -11.58 -24.42
C TRP A 467 6.76 -10.82 -25.73
#